data_AF-A0A8J8EPZ3-F1
#
_entry.id   AF-A0A8J8EPZ3-F1
#
_cell.length_a   1.000
_cell.length_b   1.000
_cell.length_c   1.000
_cell.angle_alpha   90.00
_cell.angle_beta   90.00
_cell.angle_gamma   90.00
#
_symmetry.space_group_name_H-M   'P 1'
#
loop_
_entity.id
_entity.type
_entity.pdbx_description
1 polymer ?
#
loop_
_entity_poly.entity_id
_entity_poly.type
_entity_poly.pdbx_seq_one_letter_code
_entity_poly.pdbx_strand_id
1 'polypeptide(L)' 'MSSKLEKALFEVRPYVEYYDRLKELVEKLWEEATTEENFIELLNAEINRAEEPFKTDLRIFLQKFEVL' A
#
# COMPACT_ATOMS: atom_id res chain seq x y z
N MET A 1 12.66 -7.31 -2.71
CA MET A 1 11.67 -6.30 -2.28
C MET A 1 12.31 -5.39 -1.24
N SER A 2 11.87 -4.14 -1.11
CA SER A 2 12.37 -3.22 -0.07
C SER A 2 11.95 -3.71 1.32
N SER A 3 12.85 -3.63 2.30
CA SER A 3 12.58 -4.03 3.69
C SER A 3 11.42 -3.24 4.32
N LYS A 4 11.22 -1.99 3.87
CA LYS A 4 10.13 -1.12 4.33
C LYS A 4 8.76 -1.60 3.86
N LEU A 5 8.65 -2.01 2.59
CA LEU A 5 7.40 -2.49 1.99
C LEU A 5 6.92 -3.78 2.66
N GLU A 6 7.81 -4.77 2.81
CA GLU A 6 7.50 -6.04 3.47
C GLU A 6 7.05 -5.83 4.92
N LYS A 7 7.71 -4.92 5.65
CA LYS A 7 7.37 -4.59 7.03
C LYS A 7 6.01 -3.89 7.13
N ALA A 8 5.72 -2.94 6.25
CA ALA A 8 4.42 -2.28 6.18
C ALA A 8 3.29 -3.28 5.91
N LEU A 9 3.48 -4.19 4.93
CA LEU A 9 2.53 -5.26 4.62
C LEU A 9 2.31 -6.18 5.83
N PHE A 10 3.38 -6.62 6.48
CA PHE A 10 3.29 -7.48 7.65
C PHE A 10 2.51 -6.82 8.80
N GLU A 11 2.79 -5.56 9.09
CA GLU A 11 2.14 -4.81 10.18
C GLU A 11 0.67 -4.51 9.91
N VAL A 12 0.28 -4.30 8.64
CA VAL A 12 -1.11 -3.95 8.31
C VAL A 12 -2.02 -5.18 8.23
N ARG A 13 -1.44 -6.38 8.04
CA ARG A 13 -2.17 -7.64 7.84
C ARG A 13 -3.35 -7.89 8.80
N PRO A 14 -3.26 -7.64 10.13
CA PRO A 14 -4.39 -7.86 11.02
C PRO A 14 -5.50 -6.80 10.93
N TYR A 15 -5.29 -5.71 10.18
CA TYR A 15 -6.19 -4.56 10.08
C TYR A 15 -6.90 -4.42 8.72
N VAL A 16 -6.51 -5.22 7.73
CA VAL A 16 -7.01 -5.11 6.35
C VAL A 16 -7.85 -6.33 5.97
N GLU A 17 -8.95 -6.09 5.27
CA GLU A 17 -9.88 -7.15 4.87
C GLU A 17 -9.38 -7.88 3.61
N TYR A 18 -8.79 -7.15 2.66
CA TYR A 18 -8.38 -7.68 1.35
C TYR A 18 -6.85 -7.73 1.23
N TYR A 19 -6.20 -8.40 2.19
CA TYR A 19 -4.73 -8.44 2.29
C TYR A 19 -4.04 -8.89 1.00
N ASP A 20 -4.50 -9.98 0.37
CA ASP A 20 -3.85 -10.51 -0.83
C ASP A 20 -3.95 -9.53 -2.00
N ARG A 21 -5.13 -8.91 -2.18
CA ARG A 21 -5.36 -7.86 -3.19
C ARG A 21 -4.51 -6.62 -2.91
N LEU A 22 -4.43 -6.20 -1.65
CA LEU A 22 -3.59 -5.07 -1.23
C LEU A 22 -2.14 -5.36 -1.56
N LYS A 23 -1.64 -6.54 -1.18
CA LYS A 23 -0.27 -6.99 -1.43
C LYS A 23 0.06 -6.94 -2.92
N GLU A 24 -0.73 -7.61 -3.75
CA GLU A 24 -0.51 -7.61 -5.21
C GLU A 24 -0.47 -6.18 -5.78
N LEU A 25 -1.37 -5.31 -5.33
CA LEU A 25 -1.41 -3.92 -5.80
C LEU A 25 -0.16 -3.14 -5.38
N VAL A 26 0.21 -3.16 -4.09
CA VAL A 26 1.36 -2.37 -3.62
C VAL A 26 2.68 -2.91 -4.14
N GLU A 27 2.81 -4.23 -4.33
CA GLU A 27 3.99 -4.82 -4.97
C GLU A 27 4.13 -4.35 -6.41
N LYS A 28 3.04 -4.37 -7.18
CA LYS A 28 3.02 -3.86 -8.55
C LYS A 28 3.38 -2.38 -8.61
N LEU A 29 2.77 -1.54 -7.77
CA LEU A 29 3.06 -0.11 -7.73
C LEU A 29 4.51 0.15 -7.31
N TRP A 30 5.08 -0.68 -6.42
CA TRP A 30 6.46 -0.57 -5.99
C TRP A 30 7.47 -0.93 -7.10
N GLU A 31 7.14 -1.90 -7.95
CA GLU A 31 7.94 -2.25 -9.12
C GLU A 31 7.88 -1.17 -10.23
N GLU A 32 6.74 -0.50 -10.36
CA GLU A 32 6.56 0.61 -11.31
C GLU A 32 7.20 1.92 -10.81
N ALA A 33 7.31 2.09 -9.49
CA ALA A 33 7.84 3.29 -8.88
C ALA A 33 9.37 3.41 -9.04
N THR A 34 9.83 4.62 -9.37
CA THR A 34 11.27 4.92 -9.47
C THR A 34 11.86 5.47 -8.17
N THR A 35 11.02 6.03 -7.30
CA THR A 35 11.37 6.52 -5.95
C THR A 35 10.25 6.24 -4.95
N GLU A 36 10.54 6.41 -3.67
CA GLU A 36 9.52 6.28 -2.61
C GLU A 36 8.43 7.35 -2.74
N GLU A 37 8.77 8.60 -3.07
CA GLU A 37 7.75 9.63 -3.30
C GLU A 37 6.85 9.27 -4.49
N ASN A 38 7.43 8.73 -5.57
CA ASN A 38 6.65 8.31 -6.73
C ASN A 38 5.71 7.13 -6.40
N PHE A 39 6.16 6.19 -5.56
CA PHE A 39 5.29 5.13 -5.04
C PHE A 39 4.11 5.69 -4.24
N ILE A 40 4.35 6.67 -3.36
CA ILE A 40 3.31 7.31 -2.56
C ILE A 40 2.30 8.04 -3.47
N GLU A 41 2.76 8.72 -4.52
CA GLU A 41 1.88 9.35 -5.52
C GLU A 41 1.00 8.34 -6.24
N LEU A 42 1.58 7.24 -6.72
CA LEU A 42 0.86 6.14 -7.39
C LEU A 42 -0.18 5.49 -6.47
N LEU A 43 0.19 5.24 -5.21
CA LEU A 43 -0.71 4.67 -4.21
C LEU A 43 -1.85 5.64 -3.87
N ASN A 44 -1.59 6.94 -3.75
CA ASN A 44 -2.63 7.95 -3.55
C ASN A 44 -3.60 8.03 -4.74
N ALA A 45 -3.11 7.88 -5.96
CA ALA A 45 -3.96 7.81 -7.15
C ALA A 45 -4.91 6.60 -7.09
N GLU A 46 -4.42 5.43 -6.66
CA GLU A 46 -5.25 4.24 -6.48
C GLU A 46 -6.23 4.38 -5.31
N ILE A 47 -5.85 5.00 -4.18
CA ILE A 47 -6.77 5.34 -3.08
C ILE A 47 -7.95 6.20 -3.57
N ASN A 48 -7.68 7.15 -4.47
CA ASN A 48 -8.72 8.02 -5.01
C ASN A 48 -9.68 7.29 -5.97
N ARG A 49 -9.20 6.25 -6.66
CA ARG A 49 -9.99 5.41 -7.58
C ARG A 49 -10.72 4.26 -6.89
N ALA A 50 -10.18 3.76 -5.78
CA ALA A 50 -10.73 2.63 -5.05
C ALA A 50 -12.06 2.99 -4.38
N GLU A 51 -12.96 2.00 -4.33
CA GLU A 51 -14.20 2.05 -3.56
C GLU A 51 -13.99 1.45 -2.16
N GLU A 52 -14.83 1.83 -1.21
CA GLU A 52 -14.87 1.19 0.10
C GLU A 52 -15.41 -0.25 -0.04
N PRO A 53 -14.91 -1.22 0.74
CA PRO A 53 -13.99 -1.09 1.88
C PRO A 53 -12.49 -1.07 1.50
N PHE A 54 -12.14 -1.40 0.26
CA PHE A 54 -10.73 -1.56 -0.14
C PHE A 54 -9.93 -0.25 -0.06
N LYS A 55 -10.59 0.89 -0.27
CA LYS A 55 -10.00 2.21 -0.05
C LYS A 55 -9.50 2.41 1.38
N THR A 56 -10.21 1.87 2.38
CA THR A 56 -9.77 1.89 3.77
C THR A 56 -8.52 1.05 3.98
N ASP A 57 -8.44 -0.14 3.36
CA ASP A 57 -7.23 -0.99 3.43
C ASP A 57 -5.99 -0.26 2.89
N LEU A 58 -6.13 0.42 1.76
CA LEU A 58 -5.03 1.19 1.15
C LEU A 58 -4.58 2.36 2.03
N ARG A 59 -5.51 3.04 2.70
CA ARG A 59 -5.19 4.12 3.66
C ARG A 59 -4.46 3.61 4.89
N ILE A 60 -4.91 2.49 5.46
CA ILE A 60 -4.24 1.84 6.59
C ILE A 60 -2.81 1.48 6.21
N PHE A 61 -2.63 0.91 5.01
CA PHE A 61 -1.31 0.62 4.48
C PHE A 61 -0.44 1.87 4.32
N LEU A 62 -0.94 2.90 3.64
CA LEU A 62 -0.19 4.15 3.42
C LEU A 62 0.24 4.77 4.75
N GLN A 63 -0.67 4.87 5.72
CA GLN A 63 -0.37 5.43 7.04
C GLN A 63 0.76 4.65 7.75
N LYS A 64 0.78 3.32 7.61
CA LYS A 64 1.84 2.48 8.18
C LYS A 64 3.15 2.58 7.41
N PHE A 65 3.07 2.70 6.09
CA PHE A 65 4.24 2.86 5.24
C PHE A 65 4.96 4.20 5.53
N GLU A 66 4.25 5.31 5.71
CA GLU A 66 4.85 6.63 5.95
C GLU A 66 5.57 6.76 7.31
N VAL A 67 5.21 5.96 8.31
CA VAL A 67 5.81 6.01 9.65
C VAL A 67 7.01 5.09 9.83
N LEU A 68 7.35 4.27 8.82
CA LEU A 68 8.48 3.34 8.82
C LEU A 68 9.73 3.96 8.17
#